data_AF-G8I0Y9-F1
#
_entry.id   AF-G8I0Y9-F1
#
_cell.length_a   1.000
_cell.length_b   1.000
_cell.length_c   1.000
_cell.angle_alpha   90.00
_cell.angle_beta   90.00
_cell.angle_gamma   90.00
#
_symmetry.space_group_name_H-M   'P 1'
#
loop_
_entity.id
_entity.type
_entity.pdbx_description
1 polymer ?
#
loop_
_entity_poly.entity_id
_entity_poly.type
_entity_poly.pdbx_seq_one_letter_code
_entity_poly.pdbx_strand_id
1 'polypeptide(L)'
;FEIEREAFISVSGECPLTLDEVLNFLHQCPELSMGWFEEGQLVGFIIGSGWDKEKLTQEALTRHVPNTPTVHIHVLSVHRHCRQQGKGSILLWRYLQYLR
;
A
#
# COMPACT_ATOMS: atom_id res chain seq x y z
N PHE A 1 -4.85 8.55 -6.91
CA PHE A 1 -5.99 7.62 -7.03
C PHE A 1 -6.20 7.03 -8.43
N GLU A 2 -5.47 7.47 -9.47
CA GLU A 2 -5.65 6.89 -10.82
C GLU A 2 -5.11 5.46 -10.94
N ILE A 3 -4.01 5.16 -10.24
CA ILE A 3 -3.42 3.82 -10.21
C ILE A 3 -4.42 2.82 -9.60
N GLU A 4 -5.07 3.14 -8.48
CA GLU A 4 -6.06 2.27 -7.84
C GLU A 4 -7.29 2.01 -8.71
N ARG A 5 -7.83 3.06 -9.32
CA ARG A 5 -9.00 2.95 -10.20
C ARG A 5 -8.74 2.01 -11.37
N GLU A 6 -7.57 2.10 -11.97
CA GLU A 6 -7.22 1.21 -13.08
C GLU A 6 -6.83 -0.19 -12.60
N ALA A 7 -6.08 -0.32 -11.51
CA ALA A 7 -5.57 -1.60 -11.03
C ALA A 7 -6.65 -2.51 -10.41
N PHE A 8 -7.64 -1.93 -9.73
CA PHE A 8 -8.65 -2.68 -8.96
C PHE A 8 -10.06 -2.44 -9.47
N ILE A 9 -10.52 -1.18 -9.49
CA ILE A 9 -11.92 -0.86 -9.81
C ILE A 9 -12.29 -1.29 -11.23
N SER A 10 -11.39 -1.16 -12.20
CA SER A 10 -11.65 -1.60 -13.57
C SER A 10 -11.81 -3.12 -13.73
N VAL A 11 -11.33 -3.90 -12.75
CA VAL A 11 -11.32 -5.37 -12.78
C VAL A 11 -12.46 -5.94 -11.93
N SER A 12 -12.66 -5.44 -10.71
CA SER A 12 -13.64 -5.98 -9.74
C SER A 12 -14.78 -5.03 -9.38
N GLY A 13 -14.71 -3.75 -9.79
CA GLY A 13 -15.64 -2.71 -9.34
C GLY A 13 -15.32 -2.14 -7.95
N GLU A 14 -14.35 -2.70 -7.23
CA GLU A 14 -13.98 -2.32 -5.87
C GLU A 14 -12.47 -2.06 -5.76
N CYS A 15 -12.06 -1.32 -4.72
CA CYS A 15 -10.66 -1.03 -4.42
C CYS A 15 -10.35 -1.42 -2.97
N PRO A 16 -9.15 -1.95 -2.65
CA PRO A 16 -8.80 -2.33 -1.28
C PRO A 16 -8.91 -1.20 -0.26
N LEU A 17 -8.65 0.04 -0.69
CA LEU A 17 -8.83 1.26 0.10
C LEU A 17 -9.55 2.31 -0.73
N THR A 18 -10.38 3.12 -0.11
CA THR A 18 -10.90 4.39 -0.63
C THR A 18 -9.85 5.49 -0.51
N LEU A 19 -10.07 6.65 -1.17
CA LEU A 19 -9.15 7.78 -1.06
C LEU A 19 -9.03 8.27 0.39
N ASP A 20 -10.13 8.32 1.12
CA ASP A 20 -10.14 8.76 2.51
C ASP A 20 -9.36 7.79 3.40
N GLU A 21 -9.47 6.48 3.17
CA GLU A 21 -8.69 5.48 3.92
C GLU A 21 -7.19 5.55 3.61
N VAL A 22 -6.81 5.78 2.34
CA VAL A 22 -5.40 6.02 1.97
C VAL A 22 -4.87 7.26 2.69
N LEU A 23 -5.60 8.38 2.63
CA LEU A 23 -5.19 9.62 3.30
C LEU A 23 -5.11 9.45 4.82
N ASN A 24 -6.03 8.68 5.40
CA ASN A 24 -6.04 8.39 6.82
C ASN A 24 -4.79 7.61 7.26
N PHE A 25 -4.38 6.55 6.54
CA PHE A 25 -3.14 5.83 6.85
C PHE A 25 -1.89 6.68 6.62
N LEU A 26 -1.85 7.47 5.54
CA LEU A 26 -0.75 8.40 5.29
C LEU A 26 -0.65 9.50 6.36
N HIS A 27 -1.75 9.84 7.03
CA HIS A 27 -1.73 10.78 8.15
C HIS A 27 -1.29 10.10 9.47
N GLN A 28 -1.79 8.91 9.77
CA GLN A 28 -1.56 8.23 11.04
C GLN A 28 -0.18 7.55 11.14
N CYS A 29 0.26 6.91 10.06
CA CYS A 29 1.49 6.11 10.03
C CYS A 29 2.18 6.20 8.65
N PRO A 30 2.60 7.41 8.21
CA PRO A 30 3.26 7.61 6.92
C PRO A 30 4.53 6.77 6.75
N GLU A 31 5.22 6.46 7.86
CA GLU A 31 6.42 5.63 7.88
C GLU A 31 6.15 4.19 7.44
N LEU A 32 4.91 3.70 7.51
CA LEU A 32 4.55 2.37 7.03
C LEU A 32 4.08 2.35 5.57
N SER A 33 4.36 3.40 4.82
CA SER A 33 4.02 3.51 3.39
C SER A 33 5.27 3.82 2.56
N MET A 34 5.26 3.43 1.28
CA MET A 34 6.39 3.67 0.37
C MET A 34 5.90 3.94 -1.05
N GLY A 35 6.43 5.01 -1.67
CA GLY A 35 6.16 5.37 -3.06
C GLY A 35 7.40 5.23 -3.95
N TRP A 36 7.19 4.81 -5.19
CA TRP A 36 8.17 4.90 -6.28
C TRP A 36 7.78 6.05 -7.19
N PHE A 37 8.68 7.02 -7.34
CA PHE A 37 8.50 8.17 -8.21
C PHE A 37 9.45 8.14 -9.41
N GLU A 38 8.94 8.47 -10.59
CA GLU A 38 9.72 8.72 -11.81
C GLU A 38 9.32 10.08 -12.37
N GLU A 39 10.30 10.97 -12.55
CA GLU A 39 10.05 12.35 -13.04
C GLU A 39 8.98 13.10 -12.21
N GLY A 40 8.95 12.85 -10.90
CA GLY A 40 7.97 13.45 -9.98
C GLY A 40 6.58 12.81 -10.00
N GLN A 41 6.34 11.79 -10.83
CA GLN A 41 5.09 11.05 -10.89
C GLN A 41 5.15 9.77 -10.07
N LEU A 42 4.13 9.50 -9.27
CA LEU A 42 4.00 8.22 -8.57
C LEU A 42 3.70 7.12 -9.59
N VAL A 43 4.57 6.11 -9.67
CA VAL A 43 4.42 4.97 -10.61
C VAL A 43 4.19 3.64 -9.91
N GLY A 44 4.33 3.59 -8.58
CA GLY A 44 3.95 2.45 -7.77
C GLY A 44 4.03 2.80 -6.29
N PHE A 45 3.26 2.10 -5.46
CA PHE A 45 3.21 2.40 -4.03
C PHE A 45 2.77 1.20 -3.20
N ILE A 46 3.08 1.28 -1.90
CA ILE A 46 2.62 0.41 -0.82
C ILE A 46 2.01 1.29 0.26
N ILE A 47 0.81 0.95 0.73
CA ILE A 47 0.23 1.49 1.97
C ILE A 47 0.16 0.36 3.00
N GLY A 48 0.71 0.61 4.18
CA GLY A 48 0.73 -0.32 5.29
C GLY A 48 0.28 0.31 6.61
N SER A 49 -0.08 -0.54 7.57
CA SER A 49 -0.31 -0.15 8.97
C SER A 49 0.15 -1.27 9.91
N GLY A 50 0.46 -0.92 11.17
CA GLY A 50 0.74 -1.91 12.21
C GLY A 50 -0.50 -2.75 12.59
N TRP A 51 -0.27 -4.03 12.92
CA TRP A 51 -1.29 -5.00 13.34
C TRP A 51 -0.78 -5.87 14.48
N ASP A 52 -1.64 -6.22 15.44
CA ASP A 52 -1.27 -6.90 16.70
C ASP A 52 -1.84 -8.32 16.85
N LYS A 53 -2.64 -8.80 15.89
CA LYS A 53 -3.22 -10.15 15.93
C LYS A 53 -2.54 -11.07 14.93
N GLU A 54 -2.54 -12.37 15.24
CA GLU A 54 -1.95 -13.40 14.36
C GLU A 54 -2.60 -13.47 12.97
N LYS A 55 -3.92 -13.25 12.91
CA LYS A 55 -4.70 -13.31 11.67
C LYS A 55 -5.34 -11.98 11.36
N LEU A 56 -5.46 -11.67 10.07
CA LEU A 56 -6.25 -10.54 9.61
C LEU A 56 -7.74 -10.79 9.87
N THR A 57 -8.44 -9.73 10.23
CA THR A 57 -9.89 -9.70 10.46
C THR A 57 -10.47 -8.48 9.77
N GLN A 58 -11.80 -8.36 9.71
CA GLN A 58 -12.44 -7.19 9.08
C GLN A 58 -11.97 -5.85 9.68
N GLU A 59 -11.67 -5.84 10.98
CA GLU A 59 -11.12 -4.66 11.67
C GLU A 59 -9.75 -4.24 11.13
N ALA A 60 -8.96 -5.17 10.60
CA ALA A 60 -7.62 -4.89 10.08
C ALA A 60 -7.63 -4.02 8.82
N LEU A 61 -8.77 -3.88 8.14
CA LEU A 61 -8.89 -3.06 6.92
C LEU A 61 -8.73 -1.57 7.18
N THR A 62 -9.10 -1.09 8.38
CA THR A 62 -9.12 0.36 8.69
C THR A 62 -8.35 0.71 9.95
N ARG A 63 -7.83 -0.29 10.68
CA ARG A 63 -7.11 -0.09 11.94
C ARG A 63 -5.60 0.01 11.74
N HIS A 64 -5.01 0.99 12.42
CA HIS A 64 -3.57 1.04 12.70
C HIS A 64 -3.34 0.74 14.18
N VAL A 65 -2.39 -0.15 14.48
CA VAL A 65 -1.88 -0.38 15.83
C VAL A 65 -0.42 0.06 15.89
N PRO A 66 -0.07 1.11 16.66
CA PRO A 66 1.31 1.58 16.74
C PRO A 66 2.19 0.62 17.53
N ASN A 67 3.51 0.68 17.28
CA ASN A 67 4.55 -0.08 18.00
C ASN A 67 4.38 -1.62 17.94
N THR A 68 3.79 -2.14 16.87
CA THR A 68 3.66 -3.59 16.63
C THR A 68 4.79 -4.10 15.74
N PRO A 69 5.29 -5.34 15.96
CA PRO A 69 6.31 -5.93 15.08
C PRO A 69 5.75 -6.40 13.73
N THR A 70 4.43 -6.45 13.58
CA THR A 70 3.77 -6.90 12.35
C THR A 70 3.20 -5.70 11.60
N VAL A 71 3.42 -5.69 10.28
CA VAL A 71 2.87 -4.70 9.35
C VAL A 71 1.92 -5.39 8.38
N HIS A 72 0.68 -4.89 8.31
CA HIS A 72 -0.32 -5.26 7.33
C HIS A 72 -0.15 -4.39 6.08
N ILE A 73 0.08 -5.02 4.92
CA ILE A 73 0.07 -4.33 3.62
C ILE A 73 -1.36 -4.33 3.11
N HIS A 74 -2.00 -3.16 3.08
CA HIS A 74 -3.37 -2.99 2.60
C HIS A 74 -3.44 -3.00 1.07
N VAL A 75 -2.45 -2.37 0.43
CA VAL A 75 -2.37 -2.27 -1.03
C VAL A 75 -0.93 -2.16 -1.48
N LEU A 76 -0.61 -2.91 -2.54
CA LEU A 76 0.58 -2.75 -3.37
C LEU A 76 0.09 -2.60 -4.82
N SER A 77 0.42 -1.50 -5.47
CA SER A 77 0.05 -1.30 -6.87
C SER A 77 1.14 -0.62 -7.67
N VAL A 78 1.17 -0.91 -8.97
CA VAL A 78 2.09 -0.33 -9.96
C VAL A 78 1.25 0.18 -11.12
N HIS A 79 1.56 1.40 -11.56
CA HIS A 79 0.94 2.05 -12.70
C HIS A 79 1.07 1.18 -13.96
N ARG A 80 0.00 1.06 -14.75
CA ARG A 80 -0.10 0.07 -15.83
C ARG A 80 1.05 0.09 -16.84
N HIS A 81 1.54 1.27 -17.22
CA HIS A 81 2.62 1.43 -18.20
C HIS A 81 3.99 1.03 -17.63
N CYS A 82 4.06 0.81 -16.32
CA CYS A 82 5.28 0.48 -15.57
C CYS A 82 5.26 -0.97 -15.06
N ARG A 83 4.21 -1.75 -15.36
CA ARG A 83 4.07 -3.17 -14.99
C ARG A 83 4.99 -4.06 -15.84
N GLN A 84 5.24 -5.28 -15.35
CA GLN A 84 6.08 -6.30 -16.00
C GLN A 84 7.53 -5.90 -16.26
N GLN A 85 8.04 -4.93 -15.51
CA GLN A 85 9.42 -4.44 -15.55
C GLN A 85 10.17 -4.70 -14.23
N GLY A 86 9.64 -5.59 -13.37
CA GLY A 86 10.21 -5.89 -12.05
C GLY A 86 9.99 -4.82 -10.97
N LYS A 87 9.40 -3.67 -11.29
CA LYS A 87 9.17 -2.56 -10.34
C LYS A 87 8.40 -2.97 -9.10
N GLY A 88 7.34 -3.78 -9.23
CA GLY A 88 6.58 -4.28 -8.08
C GLY A 88 7.44 -5.11 -7.13
N SER A 89 8.25 -6.02 -7.68
CA SER A 89 9.16 -6.85 -6.88
C SER A 89 10.25 -6.03 -6.21
N ILE A 90 10.84 -5.06 -6.92
CA ILE A 90 11.86 -4.16 -6.36
C ILE A 90 11.25 -3.28 -5.26
N LEU A 91 10.05 -2.74 -5.47
CA LEU A 91 9.33 -1.94 -4.48
C LEU A 91 9.05 -2.75 -3.22
N LEU A 92 8.50 -3.96 -3.37
CA LEU A 92 8.25 -4.86 -2.24
C LEU A 92 9.54 -5.23 -1.50
N TRP A 93 10.61 -5.55 -2.23
CA TRP A 93 11.89 -5.88 -1.61
C TRP A 93 12.46 -4.69 -0.83
N ARG A 94 12.43 -3.47 -1.39
CA ARG A 94 12.86 -2.24 -0.71
C ARG A 94 12.02 -1.98 0.53
N TYR A 95 10.71 -2.16 0.43
CA TYR A 95 9.80 -2.00 1.56
C TYR A 95 10.13 -2.99 2.70
N LEU A 96 10.34 -4.27 2.38
CA LEU A 96 10.74 -5.27 3.37
C LEU A 96 12.13 -5.00 3.98
N GLN A 97 13.07 -4.42 3.24
CA GLN A 97 14.35 -3.98 3.82
C GLN A 97 14.20 -2.76 4.72
N TYR A 98 13.32 -1.82 4.34
CA TYR A 98 13.08 -0.60 5.10
C TYR A 98 12.41 -0.88 6.46
N LEU A 99 11.58 -1.92 6.54
CA LEU A 99 10.91 -2.34 7.79
C LEU A 99 11.79 -3.17 8.75
N ARG A 100 13.03 -3.49 8.36
CA ARG A 100 13.98 -4.24 9.20
C ARG A 100 14.78 -3.29 10.08
#